data_AF-A0A6V7IZC1-F1
#
_entry.id   AF-A0A6V7IZC1-F1
#
_cell.length_a   1.000
_cell.length_b   1.000
_cell.length_c   1.000
_cell.angle_alpha   90.00
_cell.angle_beta   90.00
_cell.angle_gamma   90.00
#
_symmetry.space_group_name_H-M   'P 1'
#
loop_
_entity.id
_entity.type
_entity.pdbx_description
1 polymer ?
#
loop_
_entity_poly.entity_id
_entity_poly.type
_entity_poly.pdbx_seq_one_letter_code
_entity_poly.pdbx_strand_id
1 'polypeptide(L)'
;GENIDIDALKRAIPLFMGPKNFESFAARNRTNREIRYVRELTSLTIEETSSLMPYDPLSDHFRFYQIGVSARAFLYNQVRRIVGALVGVASGTITPRDIKIMLQVPNHHNWLSHLTMAPAQGLYLKSVNYDEEELQRCTIRQEPLVSEAEQPKRLKNVS
;
A
#
# COMPACT_ATOMS: atom_id res chain seq x y z
N GLY A 1 28.90 -0.90 -3.76
CA GLY A 1 27.51 -0.86 -3.28
C GLY A 1 27.32 -2.00 -2.33
N GLU A 2 26.64 -1.78 -1.21
CA GLU A 2 26.31 -2.86 -0.26
C GLU A 2 25.61 -4.01 -1.00
N ASN A 3 26.00 -5.24 -0.68
CA ASN A 3 25.41 -6.43 -1.26
C ASN A 3 24.00 -6.60 -0.67
N ILE A 4 22.96 -6.33 -1.45
CA ILE A 4 21.57 -6.48 -1.03
C ILE A 4 21.15 -7.94 -1.25
N ASP A 5 20.98 -8.69 -0.16
CA ASP A 5 20.48 -10.07 -0.18
C ASP A 5 18.94 -10.08 -0.30
N ILE A 6 18.48 -10.15 -1.54
CA ILE A 6 17.06 -10.24 -1.88
C ILE A 6 16.43 -11.53 -1.36
N ASP A 7 17.20 -12.61 -1.23
CA ASP A 7 16.67 -13.87 -0.70
C ASP A 7 16.45 -13.79 0.82
N ALA A 8 17.30 -13.07 1.56
CA ALA A 8 17.05 -12.73 2.95
C ALA A 8 15.78 -11.90 3.11
N LEU A 9 15.57 -10.91 2.24
CA LEU A 9 14.33 -10.12 2.20
C LEU A 9 13.11 -11.02 1.97
N LYS A 10 13.15 -11.88 0.94
CA LYS A 10 12.06 -12.84 0.64
C LYS A 10 11.77 -13.76 1.82
N ARG A 11 12.79 -14.25 2.54
CA ARG A 11 12.62 -15.07 3.75
C ARG A 11 11.98 -14.31 4.92
N ALA A 12 12.10 -12.97 4.95
CA ALA A 12 11.51 -12.14 5.99
C ALA A 12 10.04 -11.75 5.72
N ILE A 13 9.58 -11.76 4.46
CA ILE A 13 8.20 -11.43 4.08
C ILE A 13 7.14 -12.18 4.90
N PRO A 14 7.21 -13.53 5.05
CA PRO A 14 6.18 -14.28 5.79
C PRO A 14 6.00 -13.83 7.25
N LEU A 15 7.00 -13.17 7.84
CA LEU A 15 6.92 -12.68 9.21
C LEU A 15 5.83 -11.62 9.41
N PHE A 16 5.44 -10.91 8.35
CA PHE A 16 4.45 -9.84 8.36
C PHE A 16 3.02 -10.28 8.01
N MET A 17 2.85 -11.51 7.52
CA MET A 17 1.57 -12.00 7.00
C MET A 17 0.55 -12.33 8.10
N GLY A 18 -0.74 -12.10 7.82
CA GLY A 18 -1.85 -12.35 8.74
C GLY A 18 -2.04 -11.23 9.77
N PRO A 19 -2.93 -11.44 10.76
CA PRO A 19 -3.25 -10.43 11.77
C PRO A 19 -2.10 -10.24 12.76
N LYS A 20 -1.58 -9.01 12.88
CA LYS A 20 -0.52 -8.65 13.82
C LYS A 20 -0.73 -7.26 14.40
N ASN A 21 -0.15 -7.03 15.57
CA ASN A 21 0.01 -5.69 16.11
C ASN A 21 1.22 -5.01 15.45
N PHE A 22 0.96 -3.93 14.70
CA PHE A 22 1.97 -3.18 13.95
C PHE A 22 2.39 -1.88 14.64
N GLU A 23 2.24 -1.75 15.96
CA GLU A 23 2.61 -0.53 16.70
C GLU A 23 4.07 -0.12 16.50
N SER A 24 5.00 -1.09 16.55
CA SER A 24 6.42 -0.85 16.24
C SER A 24 6.67 -0.45 14.79
N PHE A 25 5.72 -0.71 13.89
CA PHE A 25 5.77 -0.31 12.49
C PHE A 25 4.93 0.94 12.20
N ALA A 26 4.32 1.57 13.20
CA ALA A 26 3.48 2.75 13.02
C ALA A 26 4.10 4.01 13.66
N ALA A 27 3.77 5.16 13.10
CA ALA A 27 4.06 6.44 13.75
C ALA A 27 3.27 6.57 15.06
N ARG A 28 3.84 7.33 16.02
CA ARG A 28 3.15 7.66 17.28
C ARG A 28 1.86 8.40 16.99
N ASN A 29 0.81 8.01 17.69
CA ASN A 29 -0.45 8.76 17.68
C ASN A 29 -0.22 10.17 18.25
N ARG A 30 -0.69 11.18 17.51
CA ARG A 30 -0.63 12.59 17.93
C ARG A 30 -2.01 13.17 18.24
N THR A 31 -3.02 12.30 18.31
CA THR A 31 -4.43 12.68 18.49
C THR A 31 -4.99 12.00 19.74
N ASN A 32 -6.08 12.54 20.29
CA ASN A 32 -6.78 11.93 21.43
C ASN A 32 -7.64 10.71 21.05
N ARG A 33 -7.65 10.30 19.78
CA ARG A 33 -8.42 9.12 19.34
C ARG A 33 -7.63 7.86 19.62
N GLU A 34 -8.26 6.86 20.22
CA GLU A 34 -7.64 5.56 20.39
C GLU A 34 -7.39 4.90 19.02
N ILE A 35 -6.19 4.35 18.83
CA ILE A 35 -5.80 3.65 17.60
C ILE A 35 -5.66 2.18 17.90
N ARG A 36 -6.44 1.34 17.21
CA ARG A 36 -6.20 -0.09 17.15
C ARG A 36 -5.02 -0.35 16.21
N TYR A 37 -3.89 -0.84 16.73
CA TYR A 37 -2.69 -1.13 15.94
C TYR A 37 -2.68 -2.50 15.26
N VAL A 38 -3.73 -3.31 15.46
CA VAL A 38 -3.86 -4.59 14.76
C VAL A 38 -4.28 -4.35 13.31
N ARG A 39 -3.50 -4.90 12.38
CA ARG A 39 -3.80 -4.96 10.93
C ARG A 39 -3.52 -6.36 10.42
N GLU A 40 -4.16 -6.70 9.31
CA GLU A 40 -3.97 -7.97 8.63
C GLU A 40 -3.49 -7.68 7.22
N LEU A 41 -2.24 -8.08 6.93
CA LEU A 41 -1.73 -8.06 5.57
C LEU A 41 -2.19 -9.34 4.87
N THR A 42 -2.92 -9.17 3.78
CA THR A 42 -3.40 -10.27 2.93
C THR A 42 -2.40 -10.62 1.83
N SER A 43 -1.56 -9.66 1.43
CA SER A 43 -0.45 -9.89 0.50
C SER A 43 0.75 -9.00 0.83
N LEU A 44 1.95 -9.57 0.69
CA LEU A 44 3.22 -8.85 0.71
C LEU A 44 4.16 -9.57 -0.27
N THR A 45 4.56 -8.90 -1.35
CA THR A 45 5.35 -9.50 -2.43
C THR A 45 6.54 -8.63 -2.80
N ILE A 46 7.55 -9.24 -3.42
CA ILE A 46 8.66 -8.53 -4.07
C ILE A 46 8.88 -9.14 -5.46
N GLU A 47 8.97 -8.29 -6.46
CA GLU A 47 9.24 -8.67 -7.85
C GLU A 47 10.31 -7.75 -8.46
N GLU A 48 11.22 -8.32 -9.25
CA GLU A 48 12.14 -7.53 -10.05
C GLU A 48 11.37 -6.93 -11.23
N THR A 49 11.58 -5.64 -11.49
CA THR A 49 10.86 -4.88 -12.52
C THR A 49 11.85 -4.07 -13.36
N SER A 50 11.37 -3.50 -14.46
CA SER A 50 12.12 -2.56 -15.27
C SER A 50 12.18 -1.16 -14.62
N SER A 51 13.14 -0.36 -15.07
CA SER A 51 13.23 1.05 -14.67
C SER A 51 11.95 1.81 -15.02
N LEU A 52 11.56 2.74 -14.15
CA LEU A 52 10.51 3.72 -14.44
C LEU A 52 10.98 4.82 -15.42
N MET A 53 12.28 4.88 -15.71
CA MET A 53 12.91 5.80 -16.66
C MET A 53 13.62 5.00 -17.76
N PRO A 54 12.88 4.38 -18.69
CA PRO A 54 13.44 3.43 -19.66
C PRO A 54 14.42 4.06 -20.67
N TYR A 55 14.49 5.39 -20.75
CA TYR A 55 15.39 6.12 -21.66
C TYR A 55 16.58 6.77 -20.95
N ASP A 56 16.70 6.62 -19.63
CA ASP A 56 17.87 7.11 -18.88
C ASP A 56 18.98 6.05 -18.95
N PRO A 57 20.13 6.33 -19.59
CA PRO A 57 21.25 5.39 -19.70
C PRO A 57 21.80 4.91 -18.34
N LEU A 58 21.55 5.67 -17.26
CA LEU A 58 21.95 5.24 -15.92
C LEU A 58 21.10 4.08 -15.39
N SER A 59 19.87 3.89 -15.91
CA SER A 59 18.96 2.85 -15.47
C SER A 59 19.53 1.43 -15.63
N ASP A 60 20.35 1.20 -16.67
CA ASP A 60 20.94 -0.12 -16.96
C ASP A 60 21.94 -0.57 -15.90
N HIS A 61 22.40 0.35 -15.05
CA HIS A 61 23.32 0.06 -13.95
C HIS A 61 22.61 -0.32 -12.64
N PHE A 62 21.27 -0.31 -12.61
CA PHE A 62 20.49 -0.61 -11.41
C PHE A 62 19.50 -1.75 -11.64
N ARG A 63 19.27 -2.52 -10.58
CA ARG A 63 18.18 -3.50 -10.51
C ARG A 63 17.02 -2.87 -9.76
N PHE A 64 15.83 -2.89 -10.36
CA PHE A 64 14.64 -2.30 -9.76
C PHE A 64 13.76 -3.40 -9.17
N TYR A 65 13.22 -3.14 -7.99
CA TYR A 65 12.30 -4.05 -7.31
C TYR A 65 11.04 -3.32 -6.90
N GLN A 66 9.90 -3.96 -7.15
CA GLN A 66 8.60 -3.51 -6.70
C GLN A 66 8.16 -4.37 -5.51
N ILE A 67 7.80 -3.70 -4.41
CA ILE A 67 7.19 -4.35 -3.24
C ILE A 67 5.69 -4.06 -3.25
N GLY A 68 4.89 -5.11 -3.38
CA GLY A 68 3.43 -5.02 -3.30
C GLY A 68 2.95 -5.31 -1.88
N VAL A 69 2.03 -4.50 -1.35
CA VAL A 69 1.38 -4.76 -0.05
C VAL A 69 -0.13 -4.58 -0.17
N SER A 70 -0.89 -5.53 0.33
CA SER A 70 -2.36 -5.48 0.36
C SER A 70 -2.89 -5.78 1.76
N ALA A 71 -3.86 -4.98 2.19
CA ALA A 71 -4.53 -5.09 3.47
C ALA A 71 -5.87 -4.34 3.42
N ARG A 72 -6.78 -4.66 4.34
CA ARG A 72 -8.04 -3.91 4.50
C ARG A 72 -7.81 -2.44 4.89
N ALA A 73 -6.75 -2.18 5.65
CA ALA A 73 -6.35 -0.86 6.08
C ALA A 73 -4.87 -0.86 6.48
N PHE A 74 -4.26 0.33 6.49
CA PHE A 74 -2.90 0.54 6.98
C PHE A 74 -2.87 1.58 8.10
N LEU A 75 -1.86 1.52 8.96
CA LEU A 75 -1.55 2.55 9.95
C LEU A 75 -0.63 3.61 9.33
N TYR A 76 -0.58 4.80 9.94
CA TYR A 76 0.31 5.86 9.47
C TYR A 76 1.79 5.40 9.51
N ASN A 77 2.47 5.54 8.37
CA ASN A 77 3.83 5.04 8.08
C ASN A 77 4.05 3.52 8.11
N GLN A 78 3.01 2.70 8.25
CA GLN A 78 3.13 1.23 8.34
C GLN A 78 3.92 0.62 7.18
N VAL A 79 3.48 0.89 5.95
CA VAL A 79 4.09 0.32 4.74
C VAL A 79 5.55 0.74 4.61
N ARG A 80 5.85 2.02 4.84
CA ARG A 80 7.21 2.56 4.72
C ARG A 80 8.16 1.97 5.77
N ARG A 81 7.67 1.68 6.97
CA ARG A 81 8.44 1.00 8.02
C ARG A 81 8.64 -0.49 7.75
N ILE A 82 7.62 -1.18 7.21
CA ILE A 82 7.77 -2.58 6.75
C ILE A 82 8.86 -2.66 5.68
N VAL A 83 8.79 -1.81 4.65
CA VAL A 83 9.80 -1.76 3.58
C VAL A 83 11.19 -1.42 4.14
N GLY A 84 11.30 -0.44 5.03
CA GLY A 84 12.56 -0.10 5.68
C GLY A 84 13.19 -1.27 6.46
N ALA A 85 12.37 -2.05 7.18
CA ALA A 85 12.84 -3.24 7.89
C ALA A 85 13.25 -4.38 6.93
N LEU A 86 12.49 -4.60 5.84
CA LEU A 86 12.84 -5.57 4.81
C LEU A 86 14.17 -5.24 4.13
N VAL A 87 14.39 -3.96 3.79
CA VAL A 87 15.66 -3.47 3.26
C VAL A 87 16.77 -3.63 4.30
N GLY A 88 16.51 -3.32 5.58
CA GLY A 88 17.46 -3.54 6.66
C GLY A 88 17.88 -5.01 6.84
N VAL A 89 16.99 -5.97 6.57
CA VAL A 89 17.36 -7.40 6.52
C VAL A 89 18.23 -7.68 5.30
N ALA A 90 17.86 -7.14 4.13
CA ALA A 90 18.58 -7.37 2.88
C ALA A 90 20.00 -6.80 2.91
N SER A 91 20.21 -5.65 3.57
CA SER A 91 21.52 -5.03 3.78
C SER A 91 22.31 -5.62 4.96
N GLY A 92 21.73 -6.55 5.73
CA GLY A 92 22.34 -7.11 6.93
C GLY A 92 22.39 -6.16 8.13
N THR A 93 21.71 -5.01 8.06
CA THR A 93 21.60 -4.04 9.16
C THR A 93 20.80 -4.59 10.34
N ILE A 94 19.79 -5.42 10.08
CA ILE A 94 19.02 -6.15 11.09
C ILE A 94 18.83 -7.61 10.69
N THR A 95 18.41 -8.44 11.63
CA THR A 95 18.08 -9.84 11.40
C THR A 95 16.57 -10.07 11.30
N PRO A 96 16.12 -11.19 10.69
CA PRO A 96 14.72 -11.60 10.77
C PRO A 96 14.20 -11.78 12.21
N ARG A 97 15.10 -12.05 13.18
CA ARG A 97 14.74 -12.14 14.60
C ARG A 97 14.33 -10.79 15.15
N ASP A 98 14.98 -9.71 14.73
CA ASP A 98 14.64 -8.35 15.15
C ASP A 98 13.23 -7.96 14.69
N ILE A 99 12.86 -8.33 13.46
CA ILE A 99 11.48 -8.17 12.96
C ILE A 99 10.48 -8.94 13.83
N LYS A 100 10.80 -10.20 14.18
CA LYS A 100 9.93 -10.99 15.07
C LYS A 100 9.74 -10.31 16.41
N ILE A 101 10.80 -9.77 17.02
CA ILE A 101 10.74 -9.05 18.30
C ILE A 101 9.85 -7.81 18.17
N MET A 102 10.03 -6.99 17.12
CA MET A 102 9.19 -5.81 16.88
C MET A 102 7.69 -6.15 16.71
N LEU A 103 7.37 -7.33 16.19
CA LEU A 103 5.98 -7.79 16.01
C LEU A 103 5.39 -8.46 17.27
N GLN A 104 6.22 -9.16 18.06
CA GLN A 104 5.80 -9.88 19.26
C GLN A 104 5.79 -9.01 20.52
N VAL A 105 6.61 -7.97 20.56
CA VAL A 105 6.65 -6.96 21.62
C VAL A 105 6.29 -5.61 20.98
N PRO A 106 5.02 -5.37 20.64
CA PRO A 106 4.61 -4.15 19.95
C PRO A 106 4.80 -2.94 20.87
N ASN A 107 5.60 -1.98 20.42
CA ASN A 107 5.80 -0.69 21.07
C ASN A 107 6.49 0.29 20.10
N HIS A 108 6.12 1.56 20.15
CA HIS A 108 6.79 2.60 19.36
C HIS A 108 8.31 2.72 19.61
N HIS A 109 8.79 2.37 20.81
CA HIS A 109 10.21 2.36 21.17
C HIS A 109 10.99 1.14 20.64
N ASN A 110 10.28 0.09 20.21
CA ASN A 110 10.92 -1.11 19.67
C ASN A 110 11.28 -0.97 18.18
N TRP A 111 10.89 0.12 17.52
CA TRP A 111 11.48 0.46 16.23
C TRP A 111 12.96 0.78 16.41
N LEU A 112 13.80 0.02 15.72
CA LEU A 112 15.25 0.15 15.83
C LEU A 112 15.73 1.47 15.21
N SER A 113 16.49 2.26 15.99
CA SER A 113 16.94 3.61 15.61
C SER A 113 17.89 3.64 14.41
N HIS A 114 18.59 2.55 14.15
CA HIS A 114 19.47 2.38 12.99
C HIS A 114 18.72 1.93 11.73
N LEU A 115 17.41 1.66 11.80
CA LEU A 115 16.57 1.44 10.62
C LEU A 115 16.10 2.76 10.03
N THR A 116 16.29 2.89 8.73
CA THR A 116 15.73 3.99 7.95
C THR A 116 14.35 3.61 7.43
N MET A 117 13.35 4.43 7.72
CA MET A 117 12.03 4.30 7.10
C MET A 117 12.15 4.60 5.60
N ALA A 118 11.52 3.77 4.76
CA ALA A 118 11.57 3.97 3.31
C ALA A 118 11.10 5.39 2.92
N PRO A 119 11.69 6.04 1.91
CA PRO A 119 11.24 7.35 1.41
C PRO A 119 9.77 7.33 0.95
N ALA A 120 9.10 8.48 0.96
CA ALA A 120 7.69 8.58 0.56
C ALA A 120 7.51 8.53 -0.97
N GLN A 121 8.53 8.95 -1.71
CA GLN A 121 8.52 9.15 -3.16
C GLN A 121 8.32 7.85 -3.95
N GLY A 122 8.67 6.70 -3.36
CA GLY A 122 8.50 5.38 -3.98
C GLY A 122 7.18 4.68 -3.64
N LEU A 123 6.33 5.28 -2.79
CA LEU A 123 5.06 4.68 -2.39
C LEU A 123 3.90 5.26 -3.20
N TYR A 124 3.15 4.39 -3.86
CA TYR A 124 1.93 4.76 -4.59
C TYR A 124 0.81 3.75 -4.32
N LEU A 125 -0.45 4.20 -4.43
CA LEU A 125 -1.63 3.34 -4.30
C LEU A 125 -1.91 2.66 -5.64
N LYS A 126 -1.82 1.33 -5.68
CA LYS A 126 -2.01 0.55 -6.92
C LYS A 126 -3.49 0.27 -7.23
N SER A 127 -4.26 -0.16 -6.24
CA SER A 127 -5.68 -0.50 -6.41
C SER A 127 -6.45 -0.39 -5.09
N VAL A 128 -7.76 -0.23 -5.20
CA VAL A 128 -8.71 -0.32 -4.09
C VAL A 128 -9.82 -1.28 -4.51
N ASN A 129 -10.06 -2.30 -3.70
CA ASN A 129 -11.08 -3.30 -3.99
C ASN A 129 -12.37 -2.91 -3.26
N TYR A 130 -13.48 -2.91 -4.00
CA TYR A 130 -14.82 -2.71 -3.47
C TYR A 130 -15.60 -4.02 -3.59
N ASP A 131 -16.54 -4.21 -2.68
CA ASP A 131 -17.56 -5.23 -2.84
C ASP A 131 -18.54 -4.77 -3.92
N GLU A 132 -18.73 -5.59 -4.95
CA GLU A 132 -19.53 -5.24 -6.13
C GLU A 132 -21.01 -5.04 -5.78
N GLU A 133 -21.54 -5.83 -4.85
CA GLU A 133 -22.94 -5.74 -4.43
C GLU A 133 -23.19 -4.44 -3.65
N GLU A 134 -22.29 -4.09 -2.73
CA GLU A 134 -22.31 -2.81 -2.01
C GLU A 134 -22.11 -1.63 -2.95
N LEU A 135 -21.22 -1.76 -3.95
CA LEU A 135 -20.99 -0.71 -4.95
C LEU A 135 -22.25 -0.46 -5.78
N GLN A 136 -22.93 -1.52 -6.24
CA GLN A 136 -24.19 -1.39 -6.97
C GLN A 136 -25.31 -0.77 -6.15
N ARG A 137 -25.37 -1.08 -4.84
CA ARG A 137 -26.33 -0.46 -3.91
C ARG A 137 -26.07 1.02 -3.69
N CYS A 138 -24.81 1.44 -3.65
CA CYS A 138 -24.41 2.81 -3.32
C CYS A 138 -24.20 3.72 -4.53
N THR A 139 -24.22 3.17 -5.76
CA THR A 139 -24.03 3.95 -6.98
C THR A 139 -25.34 4.59 -7.42
N ILE A 140 -25.32 5.92 -7.61
CA ILE A 140 -26.45 6.67 -8.18
C ILE A 140 -26.67 6.17 -9.61
N ARG A 141 -27.82 5.55 -9.86
CA ARG A 141 -28.20 5.14 -11.21
C ARG A 141 -28.51 6.39 -12.03
N GLN A 142 -27.85 6.55 -13.17
CA GLN A 142 -28.29 7.57 -14.12
C GLN A 142 -29.65 7.14 -14.67
N GLU A 143 -30.66 8.00 -14.55
CA GLU A 143 -31.90 7.83 -15.31
C GLU A 143 -31.56 7.97 -16.81
N PRO A 144 -32.11 7.10 -17.67
CA PRO A 144 -31.91 7.25 -19.10
C PRO A 144 -32.45 8.60 -19.55
N LEU A 145 -31.65 9.33 -20.33
CA LEU A 145 -32.06 10.56 -20.99
C LEU A 145 -33.33 10.28 -21.80
N VAL A 146 -34.46 10.83 -21.39
CA VAL A 146 -35.69 10.81 -22.18
C VAL A 146 -35.38 11.55 -23.47
N SER A 147 -35.36 10.83 -24.60
CA SER A 147 -35.23 11.47 -25.91
C SER A 147 -36.42 12.38 -26.15
N GLU A 148 -36.17 13.67 -26.42
CA GLU A 148 -37.19 14.63 -26.87
C GLU A 148 -37.77 14.18 -28.21
N ALA A 149 -38.77 13.31 -28.19
CA ALA A 149 -39.59 12.95 -29.33
C ALA A 149 -41.05 13.14 -28.96
N GLU A 150 -41.53 14.38 -29.10
CA GLU A 150 -42.86 14.77 -29.63
C GLU A 150 -43.17 16.24 -29.29
N GLN A 151 -42.87 17.15 -30.23
CA GLN A 151 -43.55 18.45 -30.25
C GLN A 151 -44.91 18.28 -30.95
N PRO A 152 -46.05 18.59 -30.31
CA PRO A 152 -47.35 18.50 -30.96
C PRO A 152 -47.47 19.56 -32.07
N LYS A 153 -47.88 19.10 -33.27
CA LYS A 153 -48.17 19.93 -34.45
C LYS A 153 -49.19 21.01 -34.11
N ARG A 154 -48.78 22.28 -34.16
CA ARG A 154 -49.69 23.43 -34.02
C ARG A 154 -50.60 23.49 -35.25
N LEU A 155 -51.90 23.26 -35.05
CA LEU A 155 -52.92 23.51 -36.07
C LEU A 155 -52.83 24.97 -36.53
N LYS A 156 -52.64 25.18 -37.84
CA LYS A 156 -52.87 26.48 -38.47
C LYS A 156 -54.37 26.62 -38.67
N ASN A 157 -55.02 27.41 -37.80
CA ASN A 157 -56.36 27.90 -38.07
C ASN A 157 -56.26 29.29 -38.70
N VAL A 158 -56.98 29.43 -39.81
CA VAL A 158 -57.08 30.55 -40.74
C VAL A 158 -57.91 31.68 -40.14
N SER A 159 -57.50 32.93 -40.38
CA SER A 159 -58.36 34.10 -40.64
C SER A 159 -57.53 35.15 -41.36
#